data_AF-A0A101FQB7-F1
#
_entry.id   AF-A0A101FQB7-F1
#
_cell.length_a   1.000
_cell.length_b   1.000
_cell.length_c   1.000
_cell.angle_alpha   90.00
_cell.angle_beta   90.00
_cell.angle_gamma   90.00
#
_symmetry.space_group_name_H-M   'P 1'
#
loop_
_entity.id
_entity.type
_entity.pdbx_description
1 polymer ?
#
loop_
_entity_poly.entity_id
_entity_poly.type
_entity_poly.pdbx_seq_one_letter_code
_entity_poly.pdbx_strand_id
1 'polypeptide(L)'
;MDPLIYVLDVLVFAGIYALLALSLNLEFGFTGLANFGKVAFFMAGAYTYAVLANLGVPYWLTLLAGAVVAGILGAVISLPALRLREDYLAIVTISFGEILRLIVKAEDQLAGGVHGIVVPSACKFLGDSPREVGLANVLLVYALLAVVFLGLQLLANTPYGRV
;
A
#
# COMPACT_ATOMS: atom_id res chain seq x y z
N MET A 1 10.73 6.51 -25.71
CA MET A 1 10.53 5.74 -24.47
C MET A 1 11.01 4.34 -24.73
N ASP A 2 12.02 3.87 -24.00
CA ASP A 2 12.50 2.49 -24.16
C ASP A 2 11.35 1.53 -23.79
N PRO A 3 10.94 0.61 -24.69
CA PRO A 3 9.80 -0.27 -24.44
C PRO A 3 10.00 -1.15 -23.19
N LEU A 4 11.25 -1.45 -22.84
CA LEU A 4 11.58 -2.24 -21.66
C LEU A 4 11.22 -1.53 -20.34
N ILE A 5 11.49 -0.23 -20.22
CA ILE A 5 11.22 0.55 -19.00
C ILE A 5 9.71 0.61 -18.74
N TYR A 6 8.93 0.81 -19.81
CA TYR A 6 7.49 0.78 -19.73
C TYR A 6 6.96 -0.55 -19.19
N VAL A 7 7.49 -1.68 -19.68
CA VAL A 7 7.11 -3.01 -19.19
C VAL A 7 7.47 -3.18 -17.72
N LEU A 8 8.63 -2.70 -17.27
CA LEU A 8 9.03 -2.75 -15.86
C LEU A 8 8.08 -1.95 -14.96
N ASP A 9 7.70 -0.73 -15.36
CA ASP A 9 6.74 0.09 -14.60
C ASP A 9 5.36 -0.59 -14.51
N VAL A 10 4.88 -1.16 -15.62
CA VAL A 10 3.62 -1.93 -15.64
C VAL A 10 3.70 -3.12 -14.69
N LEU A 11 4.82 -3.84 -14.63
CA LEU A 11 5.01 -4.96 -13.69
C LEU A 11 5.01 -4.49 -12.23
N VAL A 12 5.61 -3.33 -11.93
CA VAL A 12 5.53 -2.73 -10.58
C VAL A 12 4.09 -2.45 -10.20
N PHE A 13 3.32 -1.79 -11.06
CA PHE A 13 1.89 -1.52 -10.79
C PHE A 13 1.08 -2.81 -10.63
N ALA A 14 1.31 -3.81 -11.49
CA ALA A 14 0.66 -5.10 -11.38
C ALA A 14 0.96 -5.78 -10.03
N GLY A 15 2.21 -5.76 -9.57
CA GLY A 15 2.60 -6.29 -8.28
C GLY A 15 1.95 -5.56 -7.09
N ILE A 16 1.88 -4.22 -7.14
CA ILE A 16 1.20 -3.41 -6.11
C ILE A 16 -0.29 -3.76 -6.07
N TYR A 17 -0.98 -3.83 -7.22
CA TYR A 17 -2.40 -4.19 -7.25
C TYR A 17 -2.64 -5.63 -6.79
N ALA A 18 -1.72 -6.56 -7.08
CA ALA A 18 -1.80 -7.92 -6.58
C ALA A 18 -1.67 -7.99 -5.04
N LEU A 19 -0.82 -7.16 -4.43
CA LEU A 19 -0.76 -7.01 -2.96
C LEU A 19 -2.08 -6.48 -2.39
N LEU A 20 -2.68 -5.45 -3.02
CA LEU A 20 -3.99 -4.93 -2.59
C LEU A 20 -5.08 -6.01 -2.71
N ALA A 21 -5.09 -6.77 -3.81
CA ALA A 21 -6.03 -7.85 -4.04
C ALA A 21 -5.88 -8.98 -3.02
N LEU A 22 -4.64 -9.39 -2.70
CA LEU A 22 -4.36 -10.37 -1.65
C LEU A 22 -4.90 -9.92 -0.29
N SER A 23 -4.68 -8.64 0.05
CA SER A 23 -5.17 -8.11 1.32
C SER A 23 -6.69 -8.00 1.37
N LEU A 24 -7.37 -7.73 0.24
CA LEU A 24 -8.83 -7.77 0.17
C LEU A 24 -9.37 -9.21 0.25
N ASN A 25 -8.68 -10.17 -0.39
CA ASN A 25 -9.01 -11.58 -0.31
C ASN A 25 -8.88 -12.11 1.12
N LEU A 26 -7.95 -11.58 1.90
CA LEU A 26 -7.84 -11.91 3.32
C LEU A 26 -9.07 -11.43 4.11
N GLU A 27 -9.47 -10.18 3.93
CA GLU A 27 -10.62 -9.60 4.63
C GLU A 27 -11.92 -10.28 4.20
N PHE A 28 -12.26 -10.21 2.92
CA PHE A 28 -13.53 -10.73 2.42
C PHE A 28 -13.58 -12.26 2.40
N GLY A 29 -12.49 -12.93 2.03
CA GLY A 29 -12.45 -14.38 1.88
C GLY A 29 -12.46 -15.16 3.20
N PHE A 30 -11.81 -14.65 4.26
CA PHE A 30 -11.76 -15.34 5.55
C PHE A 30 -12.73 -14.78 6.58
N THR A 31 -13.05 -13.49 6.54
CA THR A 31 -13.90 -12.86 7.56
C THR A 31 -15.29 -12.48 7.06
N GLY A 32 -15.54 -12.50 5.74
CA GLY A 32 -16.80 -12.06 5.14
C GLY A 32 -16.99 -10.53 5.11
N LEU A 33 -16.05 -9.77 5.67
CA LEU A 33 -16.13 -8.31 5.78
C LEU A 33 -15.55 -7.64 4.53
N ALA A 34 -16.41 -6.98 3.75
CA ALA A 34 -15.98 -6.21 2.59
C ALA A 34 -15.40 -4.84 3.02
N ASN A 35 -14.16 -4.56 2.63
CA ASN A 35 -13.48 -3.29 2.89
C ASN A 35 -13.12 -2.60 1.56
N PHE A 36 -13.94 -1.63 1.17
CA PHE A 36 -13.72 -0.84 -0.05
C PHE A 36 -12.87 0.42 0.18
N GLY A 37 -12.60 0.76 1.44
CA GLY A 37 -11.75 1.90 1.84
C GLY A 37 -10.26 1.62 1.75
N LYS A 38 -9.85 0.53 1.09
CA LYS A 38 -8.46 0.07 1.05
C LYS A 38 -7.49 1.10 0.45
N VAL A 39 -7.99 1.89 -0.49
CA VAL A 39 -7.27 3.00 -1.13
C VAL A 39 -6.81 4.04 -0.11
N ALA A 40 -7.55 4.24 0.99
CA ALA A 40 -7.21 5.21 2.02
C ALA A 40 -5.91 4.83 2.77
N PHE A 41 -5.75 3.55 3.12
CA PHE A 41 -4.54 3.05 3.76
C PHE A 41 -3.34 3.07 2.81
N PHE A 42 -3.58 2.68 1.55
CA PHE A 42 -2.57 2.74 0.50
C PHE A 42 -2.09 4.18 0.28
N MET A 43 -3.02 5.13 0.21
CA MET A 43 -2.74 6.56 0.07
C MET A 43 -1.91 7.08 1.24
N ALA A 44 -2.31 6.82 2.49
CA ALA A 44 -1.58 7.30 3.65
C ALA A 44 -0.13 6.79 3.70
N GLY A 45 0.11 5.51 3.37
CA GLY A 45 1.45 4.96 3.26
C GLY A 45 2.27 5.61 2.14
N ALA A 46 1.67 5.76 0.95
CA ALA A 46 2.33 6.35 -0.22
C ALA A 46 2.71 7.82 0.00
N TYR A 47 1.82 8.62 0.61
CA TYR A 47 2.09 10.02 0.92
C TYR A 47 3.14 10.17 2.02
N THR A 48 3.10 9.32 3.05
CA THR A 48 4.16 9.29 4.08
C THR A 48 5.53 9.02 3.43
N TYR A 49 5.59 8.02 2.54
CA TYR A 49 6.81 7.73 1.78
C TYR A 49 7.26 8.91 0.93
N ALA A 50 6.35 9.53 0.18
CA ALA A 50 6.64 10.65 -0.72
C ALA A 50 7.19 11.88 0.02
N VAL A 51 6.58 12.25 1.15
CA VAL A 51 7.02 13.38 1.98
C VAL A 51 8.41 13.09 2.55
N LEU A 52 8.61 11.94 3.19
CA LEU A 52 9.90 11.60 3.81
C LEU A 52 11.02 11.44 2.77
N ALA A 53 10.72 10.91 1.58
CA ALA A 53 11.68 10.80 0.49
C ALA A 53 12.14 12.18 0.00
N ASN A 54 11.23 13.17 -0.06
CA ASN A 54 11.57 14.55 -0.41
C ASN A 54 12.41 15.25 0.67
N LEU A 55 12.28 14.84 1.93
CA LEU A 55 13.13 15.30 3.03
C LEU A 55 14.53 14.66 3.04
N GLY A 56 14.83 13.76 2.10
CA GLY A 56 16.13 13.09 1.99
C GLY A 56 16.33 11.95 3.00
N VAL A 57 15.27 11.47 3.64
CA VAL A 57 15.34 10.32 4.55
C VAL A 57 15.72 9.05 3.76
N PRO A 58 16.57 8.15 4.31
CA PRO A 58 16.98 6.94 3.62
C PRO A 58 15.80 6.05 3.19
N TYR A 59 15.88 5.48 1.99
CA TYR A 59 14.82 4.68 1.35
C TYR A 59 14.18 3.62 2.25
N TRP A 60 14.99 2.83 2.97
CA TRP A 60 14.46 1.77 3.83
C TRP A 60 13.67 2.31 5.02
N LEU A 61 14.08 3.47 5.53
CA LEU A 61 13.43 4.11 6.67
C LEU A 61 12.11 4.76 6.23
N THR A 62 12.06 5.35 5.03
CA THR A 62 10.82 5.90 4.47
C THR A 62 9.81 4.80 4.15
N LEU A 63 10.27 3.65 3.63
CA LEU A 63 9.44 2.48 3.36
C LEU A 63 8.83 1.93 4.66
N LEU A 64 9.63 1.75 5.70
CA LEU A 64 9.16 1.30 7.01
C LEU A 64 8.22 2.31 7.67
N ALA A 65 8.54 3.60 7.61
CA ALA A 65 7.68 4.64 8.16
C ALA A 65 6.31 4.66 7.46
N GLY A 66 6.27 4.54 6.14
CA GLY A 66 5.02 4.41 5.38
C GLY A 66 4.19 3.20 5.80
N ALA A 67 4.84 2.03 5.98
CA ALA A 67 4.18 0.82 6.45
C ALA A 67 3.64 0.98 7.88
N VAL A 68 4.38 1.61 8.78
CA VAL A 68 3.97 1.87 10.17
C VAL A 68 2.79 2.82 10.21
N VAL A 69 2.82 3.94 9.46
CA VAL A 69 1.71 4.90 9.42
C VAL A 69 0.45 4.26 8.83
N ALA A 70 0.58 3.51 7.73
CA ALA A 70 -0.54 2.77 7.15
C ALA A 70 -1.10 1.73 8.13
N GLY A 71 -0.23 1.03 8.88
CA GLY A 71 -0.61 0.07 9.91
C GLY A 71 -1.31 0.70 11.11
N ILE A 72 -0.84 1.86 11.58
CA ILE A 72 -1.48 2.62 12.67
C ILE A 72 -2.87 3.09 12.24
N LEU A 73 -3.01 3.66 11.04
CA LEU A 73 -4.32 4.04 10.50
C LEU A 73 -5.22 2.82 10.34
N GLY A 74 -4.68 1.72 9.83
CA GLY A 74 -5.36 0.42 9.77
C GLY A 74 -5.90 -0.02 11.11
N ALA A 75 -5.08 0.03 12.17
CA ALA A 75 -5.47 -0.34 13.52
C ALA A 75 -6.57 0.59 14.07
N VAL A 76 -6.40 1.90 13.93
CA VAL A 76 -7.37 2.90 14.42
C VAL A 76 -8.74 2.72 13.76
N ILE A 77 -8.78 2.36 12.48
CA ILE A 77 -10.02 2.22 11.70
C ILE A 77 -10.63 0.83 11.80
N SER A 78 -9.81 -0.21 11.98
CA SER A 78 -10.30 -1.57 12.20
C SER A 78 -10.92 -1.75 13.60
N LEU A 79 -10.54 -0.95 14.59
CA LEU A 79 -11.17 -0.98 15.93
C LEU A 79 -12.69 -0.71 15.90
N PRO A 80 -13.21 0.35 15.26
CA PRO A 80 -14.65 0.55 15.11
C PRO A 80 -15.28 -0.46 14.13
N ALA A 81 -14.51 -1.00 13.18
CA ALA A 81 -15.01 -2.02 12.23
C ALA A 81 -15.54 -3.27 12.93
N LEU A 82 -14.91 -3.68 14.04
CA LEU A 82 -15.33 -4.84 14.83
C LEU A 82 -16.72 -4.68 15.49
N ARG A 83 -17.28 -3.46 15.50
CA ARG A 83 -18.58 -3.16 16.13
C ARG A 83 -19.72 -3.01 15.12
N LEU A 84 -19.44 -3.07 13.82
CA LEU A 84 -20.40 -2.82 12.75
C LEU A 84 -20.83 -4.14 12.08
N ARG A 85 -22.04 -4.16 11.52
CA ARG A 85 -22.47 -5.26 10.62
C ARG A 85 -21.80 -5.08 9.25
N GLU A 86 -21.62 -6.18 8.53
CA GLU A 86 -20.93 -6.28 7.23
C GLU A 86 -21.31 -5.15 6.25
N ASP A 87 -22.61 -4.89 6.07
CA ASP A 87 -23.10 -3.86 5.14
C ASP A 87 -22.72 -2.43 5.56
N TYR A 88 -22.75 -2.14 6.86
CA TYR A 88 -22.39 -0.82 7.37
C TYR A 88 -20.89 -0.59 7.27
N LEU A 89 -20.08 -1.64 7.46
CA LEU A 89 -18.63 -1.54 7.32
C LEU A 89 -18.24 -1.16 5.89
N ALA A 90 -18.87 -1.77 4.89
CA ALA A 90 -18.62 -1.45 3.48
C ALA A 90 -18.88 0.03 3.20
N ILE A 91 -20.01 0.57 3.64
CA ILE A 91 -20.37 1.99 3.41
C ILE A 91 -19.37 2.92 4.10
N VAL A 92 -19.07 2.67 5.38
CA VAL A 92 -18.17 3.51 6.18
C VAL A 92 -16.77 3.54 5.58
N THR A 93 -16.26 2.40 5.11
CA THR A 93 -14.92 2.34 4.51
C THR A 93 -14.84 3.10 3.18
N ILE A 94 -15.88 3.07 2.34
CA ILE A 94 -15.96 3.90 1.12
C ILE A 94 -15.93 5.38 1.48
N SER A 95 -16.81 5.80 2.39
CA SER A 95 -16.89 7.20 2.80
C SER A 95 -15.57 7.69 3.39
N PHE A 96 -14.94 6.88 4.23
CA PHE A 96 -13.62 7.19 4.79
C PHE A 96 -12.55 7.35 3.71
N GLY A 97 -12.51 6.44 2.73
CA GLY A 97 -11.59 6.51 1.60
C GLY A 97 -11.73 7.80 0.80
N GLU A 98 -12.97 8.22 0.54
CA GLU A 98 -13.22 9.45 -0.20
C GLU A 98 -12.91 10.71 0.63
N ILE A 99 -13.21 10.71 1.94
CA ILE A 99 -12.85 11.82 2.83
C ILE A 99 -11.33 12.03 2.85
N LEU A 100 -10.54 10.96 3.00
CA LEU A 100 -9.08 11.09 2.97
C LEU A 100 -8.58 11.60 1.62
N ARG A 101 -9.16 11.13 0.52
CA ARG A 101 -8.82 11.61 -0.82
C ARG A 101 -9.10 13.10 -0.99
N LEU A 102 -10.20 13.61 -0.44
CA LEU A 102 -10.53 15.03 -0.46
C LEU A 102 -9.56 15.86 0.39
N ILE A 103 -9.22 15.37 1.59
CA ILE A 103 -8.24 16.04 2.47
C ILE A 103 -6.88 16.17 1.77
N VAL A 104 -6.39 15.07 1.19
CA VAL A 104 -5.11 15.06 0.47
C VAL A 104 -5.12 16.00 -0.73
N LYS A 105 -6.24 16.08 -1.47
CA LYS A 105 -6.37 17.02 -2.58
C LYS A 105 -6.47 18.49 -2.15
N ALA A 106 -7.03 18.74 -0.97
CA ALA A 106 -7.16 20.08 -0.41
C ALA A 106 -5.82 20.59 0.16
N GLU A 107 -4.96 19.66 0.60
CA GLU A 107 -3.66 19.98 1.20
C GLU A 107 -2.58 20.20 0.13
N ASP A 108 -2.27 21.46 -0.16
CA ASP A 108 -1.29 21.81 -1.19
C ASP A 108 0.16 21.75 -0.68
N GLN A 109 0.41 22.16 0.56
CA GLN A 109 1.78 22.31 1.09
C GLN A 109 2.46 20.97 1.35
N LEU A 110 1.75 20.01 1.95
CA LEU A 110 2.32 18.72 2.32
C LEU A 110 2.06 17.63 1.28
N ALA A 111 0.89 17.64 0.64
CA ALA A 111 0.47 16.61 -0.31
C ALA A 111 0.57 17.04 -1.79
N GLY A 112 0.93 18.29 -2.09
CA GLY A 112 0.97 18.79 -3.47
C GLY A 112 -0.41 18.90 -4.12
N GLY A 113 -1.47 18.86 -3.31
CA GLY A 113 -2.85 19.06 -3.74
C GLY A 113 -3.28 18.15 -4.89
N VAL A 114 -3.79 18.76 -5.96
CA VAL A 114 -4.27 18.03 -7.16
C VAL A 114 -3.11 17.51 -8.03
N HIS A 115 -1.94 18.14 -7.94
CA HIS A 115 -0.76 17.78 -8.74
C HIS A 115 0.01 16.59 -8.15
N GLY A 116 -0.14 16.33 -6.84
CA GLY A 116 0.56 15.30 -6.13
C GLY A 116 2.04 15.62 -5.92
N ILE A 117 2.79 14.64 -5.43
CA ILE A 117 4.21 14.79 -5.10
C ILE A 117 5.04 14.01 -6.11
N VAL A 118 6.03 14.66 -6.72
CA VAL A 118 7.07 13.97 -7.49
C VAL A 118 8.03 13.33 -6.50
N VAL A 119 8.18 12.01 -6.59
CA VAL A 119 9.01 11.25 -5.66
C VAL A 119 10.37 10.98 -6.29
N PRO A 120 11.49 11.29 -5.60
CA PRO A 120 12.82 10.95 -6.08
C PRO A 120 12.96 9.45 -6.36
N SER A 121 13.74 9.09 -7.38
CA SER A 121 13.99 7.70 -7.74
C SER A 121 14.50 6.91 -6.55
N ALA A 122 13.72 5.91 -6.16
CA ALA A 122 13.96 5.04 -5.03
C ALA A 122 15.09 4.02 -5.28
N CYS A 123 15.65 3.50 -4.19
CA CYS A 123 16.58 2.37 -4.10
C CYS A 123 17.51 2.14 -5.31
N LYS A 124 18.65 2.84 -5.34
CA LYS A 124 19.75 2.62 -6.30
C LYS A 124 20.62 1.40 -5.95
N PHE A 125 19.99 0.29 -5.54
CA PHE A 125 20.72 -0.86 -5.00
C PHE A 125 21.52 -1.62 -6.08
N LEU A 126 21.04 -1.60 -7.32
CA LEU A 126 21.58 -2.40 -8.43
C LEU A 126 22.38 -1.56 -9.44
N GLY A 127 22.38 -0.24 -9.32
CA GLY A 127 23.09 0.70 -10.19
C GLY A 127 22.33 2.00 -10.42
N ASP A 128 22.93 2.92 -11.17
CA ASP A 128 22.39 4.25 -11.48
C ASP A 128 21.58 4.26 -12.79
N SER A 129 21.60 3.18 -13.58
CA SER A 129 20.87 3.17 -14.85
C SER A 129 19.35 3.03 -14.62
N PRO A 130 18.50 3.71 -15.42
CA PRO A 130 17.05 3.61 -15.28
C PRO A 130 16.49 2.17 -15.36
N ARG A 131 17.20 1.29 -16.07
CA ARG A 131 16.82 -0.12 -16.23
C ARG A 131 17.09 -0.93 -14.97
N GLU A 132 18.25 -0.72 -14.33
CA GLU A 132 18.61 -1.40 -13.08
C GLU A 132 17.71 -0.96 -11.92
N VAL A 133 17.35 0.32 -11.86
CA VAL A 133 16.39 0.84 -10.86
C VAL A 133 14.99 0.25 -11.08
N GLY A 134 14.51 0.21 -12.32
CA GLY A 134 13.21 -0.41 -12.63
C GLY A 134 13.18 -1.90 -12.26
N LEU A 135 14.25 -2.63 -12.59
CA LEU A 135 14.38 -4.05 -12.25
C LEU A 135 14.47 -4.27 -10.74
N ALA A 136 15.22 -3.44 -10.00
CA ALA A 136 15.30 -3.51 -8.54
C ALA A 136 13.94 -3.29 -7.88
N ASN A 137 13.15 -2.32 -8.36
CA ASN A 137 11.80 -2.06 -7.87
C ASN A 137 10.85 -3.24 -8.14
N VAL A 138 10.90 -3.82 -9.34
CA VAL A 138 10.14 -5.04 -9.66
C VAL A 138 10.52 -6.17 -8.70
N LEU A 139 11.82 -6.47 -8.56
CA LEU A 139 12.28 -7.52 -7.67
C LEU A 139 11.82 -7.29 -6.22
N LEU A 140 11.89 -6.06 -5.73
CA LEU A 140 11.44 -5.70 -4.39
C LEU A 140 9.94 -5.93 -4.20
N VAL A 141 9.11 -5.44 -5.13
CA VAL A 141 7.64 -5.60 -5.05
C VAL A 141 7.25 -7.06 -5.10
N TYR A 142 7.83 -7.84 -6.02
CA TYR A 142 7.52 -9.27 -6.13
C TYR A 142 8.09 -10.09 -4.97
N ALA A 143 9.23 -9.70 -4.40
CA ALA A 143 9.75 -10.30 -3.17
C ALA A 143 8.82 -10.02 -1.97
N LEU A 144 8.35 -8.78 -1.81
CA LEU A 144 7.36 -8.44 -0.78
C LEU A 144 6.05 -9.20 -0.99
N LEU A 145 5.58 -9.28 -2.24
CA LEU A 145 4.39 -10.06 -2.58
C LEU A 145 4.55 -11.54 -2.22
N ALA A 146 5.70 -12.15 -2.54
CA ALA A 146 5.99 -13.53 -2.17
C ALA A 146 6.03 -13.71 -0.65
N VAL A 147 6.69 -12.80 0.08
CA VAL A 147 6.75 -12.84 1.56
C VAL A 147 5.36 -12.71 2.16
N VAL A 148 4.54 -11.76 1.70
CA VAL A 148 3.16 -11.58 2.17
C VAL A 148 2.33 -12.81 1.84
N PHE A 149 2.40 -13.32 0.60
CA PHE A 149 1.67 -14.51 0.18
C PHE A 149 2.02 -15.74 1.02
N LEU A 150 3.32 -15.99 1.25
CA LEU A 150 3.79 -17.09 2.09
C LEU A 150 3.36 -16.90 3.55
N GLY A 151 3.44 -15.69 4.08
CA GLY A 151 2.96 -15.36 5.42
C GLY A 151 1.46 -15.62 5.57
N LEU A 152 0.66 -15.25 4.56
CA LEU A 152 -0.78 -15.52 4.53
C LEU A 152 -1.08 -17.02 4.39
N GLN A 153 -0.34 -17.76 3.56
CA GLN A 153 -0.47 -19.20 3.49
C GLN A 153 -0.12 -19.88 4.82
N LEU A 154 0.92 -19.41 5.49
CA LEU A 154 1.30 -19.92 6.81
C LEU A 154 0.18 -19.68 7.80
N LEU A 155 -0.36 -18.45 7.86
CA LEU A 155 -1.48 -18.09 8.73
C LEU A 155 -2.74 -18.90 8.43
N ALA A 156 -3.10 -19.05 7.16
CA ALA A 156 -4.27 -19.82 6.74
C ALA A 156 -4.15 -21.32 7.02
N ASN A 157 -2.93 -21.87 6.96
CA ASN A 157 -2.68 -23.28 7.22
C ASN A 157 -2.32 -23.58 8.70
N THR A 158 -2.03 -22.58 9.51
CA THR A 158 -1.83 -22.79 10.96
C THR A 158 -3.13 -23.25 11.62
N PRO A 159 -3.06 -24.18 12.59
CA PRO A 159 -4.23 -24.77 13.25
C PRO A 159 -4.89 -23.82 14.27
N TYR A 160 -5.17 -22.57 13.89
CA TYR A 160 -5.83 -21.58 14.76
C TYR A 160 -7.36 -21.72 14.85
N GLY A 161 -7.91 -22.90 14.55
CA GLY A 161 -9.36 -23.18 14.55
C GLY A 161 -9.77 -24.56 15.06
N ARG A 162 -8.90 -25.27 15.79
CA ARG A 162 -9.26 -26.53 16.48
C ARG A 162 -9.34 -26.29 17.99
N VAL A 163 -10.38 -25.61 18.45
CA VAL A 163 -10.94 -25.71 19.81
C VAL A 163 -12.45 -25.70 19.73
#